data_AF-A0A524IS10-F1
#
_entry.id   AF-A0A524IS10-F1
#
_cell.length_a   1.000
_cell.length_b   1.000
_cell.length_c   1.000
_cell.angle_alpha   90.00
_cell.angle_beta   90.00
_cell.angle_gamma   90.00
#
_symmetry.space_group_name_H-M   'P 1'
#
loop_
_entity.id
_entity.type
_entity.pdbx_description
1 polymer ?
#
loop_
_entity_poly.entity_id
_entity_poly.type
_entity_poly.pdbx_seq_one_letter_code
_entity_poly.pdbx_strand_id
1 'polypeptide(L)'
;MSKSGRPSKSMNGQQVQAGKESNWMDGETYPQPESLNDTFWRWEFLRRRADYRQDWEKYYQSTYEYDVACANDPKYPTRYRKKVVSPDHPAFKARMPNSLEKYHLSGLPNPAISKPWMLSFDANYGRIYFGQGPDWLGGGEEISLCLSEWRVAAIFDIKKPLSPQLDKVKTDLLEWQEHQVGRNLDRRKSRDEWALYLRVLDGVELGIPFREIGCRLLDIQEDDVAEARIAQLYKQACQISLHFPV
;
A
#
# COMPACT_ATOMS: atom_id res chain seq x y z
N MET A 1 -12.21 52.88 11.93
CA MET A 1 -12.29 51.73 11.00
C MET A 1 -10.96 50.99 11.04
N SER A 2 -10.86 49.93 11.84
CA SER A 2 -9.62 49.19 12.11
C SER A 2 -9.31 48.21 10.98
N LYS A 3 -8.10 48.32 10.41
CA LYS A 3 -7.57 47.38 9.41
C LYS A 3 -7.06 46.13 10.13
N SER A 4 -7.77 45.02 10.03
CA SER A 4 -7.30 43.71 10.50
C SER A 4 -6.28 43.13 9.51
N GLY A 5 -5.00 43.36 9.73
CA GLY A 5 -3.93 42.65 9.05
C GLY A 5 -3.85 41.21 9.58
N ARG A 6 -4.22 40.21 8.76
CA ARG A 6 -3.90 38.82 9.06
C ARG A 6 -2.38 38.63 8.90
N PRO A 7 -1.68 38.10 9.90
CA PRO A 7 -0.26 37.79 9.75
C PRO A 7 -0.10 36.64 8.74
N SER A 8 0.83 36.82 7.81
CA SER A 8 1.27 35.77 6.89
C SER A 8 1.84 34.61 7.71
N LYS A 9 1.13 33.48 7.76
CA LYS A 9 1.70 32.23 8.26
C LYS A 9 2.85 31.85 7.33
N SER A 10 4.08 32.04 7.80
CA SER A 10 5.25 31.39 7.23
C SER A 10 4.99 29.88 7.29
N MET A 11 4.66 29.28 6.15
CA MET A 11 4.83 27.85 5.97
C MET A 11 6.33 27.60 5.86
N ASN A 12 6.99 27.48 7.02
CA ASN A 12 8.32 26.91 7.08
C ASN A 12 8.24 25.55 6.39
N GLY A 13 8.85 25.46 5.21
CA GLY A 13 9.01 24.21 4.50
C GLY A 13 9.68 23.23 5.44
N GLN A 14 8.95 22.18 5.84
CA GLN A 14 9.58 20.98 6.36
C GLN A 14 10.62 20.58 5.33
N GLN A 15 11.90 20.69 5.68
CA GLN A 15 12.97 20.08 4.90
C GLN A 15 12.58 18.62 4.74
N VAL A 16 12.27 18.27 3.50
CA VAL A 16 11.99 16.90 3.11
C VAL A 16 13.32 16.17 3.27
N GLN A 17 13.47 15.45 4.37
CA GLN A 17 14.58 14.51 4.50
C GLN A 17 14.35 13.43 3.45
N ALA A 18 15.10 13.51 2.35
CA ALA A 18 15.40 12.33 1.55
C ALA A 18 15.90 11.28 2.55
N GLY A 19 15.24 10.13 2.62
CA GLY A 19 15.58 9.10 3.60
C GLY A 19 17.05 8.74 3.45
N LYS A 20 17.80 8.72 4.56
CA LYS A 20 19.12 8.10 4.60
C LYS A 20 18.98 6.70 4.00
N GLU A 21 19.79 6.35 3.01
CA GLU A 21 19.77 5.02 2.41
C GLU A 21 19.85 3.97 3.52
N SER A 22 18.88 3.05 3.55
CA SER A 22 18.82 2.00 4.57
C SER A 22 20.00 1.06 4.37
N ASN A 23 20.79 0.87 5.42
CA ASN A 23 21.84 -0.13 5.43
C ASN A 23 21.27 -1.39 6.08
N TRP A 24 21.04 -2.44 5.29
CA TRP A 24 20.43 -3.69 5.79
C TRP A 24 21.18 -4.31 6.97
N MET A 25 22.49 -4.03 7.14
CA MET A 25 23.27 -4.48 8.29
C MET A 25 23.02 -3.63 9.55
N ASP A 26 22.62 -2.37 9.41
CA ASP A 26 22.40 -1.45 10.52
C ASP A 26 20.91 -1.35 10.86
N GLY A 27 20.52 -2.06 11.93
CA GLY A 27 19.13 -2.07 12.41
C GLY A 27 18.61 -0.70 12.83
N GLU A 28 19.47 0.27 13.18
CA GLU A 28 19.05 1.62 13.57
C GLU A 28 18.56 2.45 12.38
N THR A 29 18.90 2.05 11.16
CA THR A 29 18.38 2.69 9.94
C THR A 29 16.94 2.29 9.61
N TYR A 30 16.35 1.37 10.37
CA TYR A 30 14.99 0.88 10.19
C TYR A 30 14.04 1.41 11.27
N PRO A 31 12.74 1.57 10.96
CA PRO A 31 11.77 2.00 11.96
C PRO A 31 11.64 0.99 13.10
N GLN A 32 11.51 1.50 14.32
CA GLN A 32 11.19 0.67 15.49
C GLN A 32 9.72 0.24 15.44
N PRO A 33 9.34 -0.94 15.97
CA PRO A 33 7.98 -1.49 15.91
C PRO A 33 6.87 -0.50 16.29
N GLU A 34 7.11 0.35 17.29
CA GLU A 34 6.18 1.34 17.83
C GLU A 34 6.24 2.70 17.14
N SER A 35 7.28 2.94 16.33
CA SER A 35 7.53 4.26 15.73
C SER A 35 6.61 4.59 14.56
N LEU A 36 5.99 3.56 13.96
CA LEU A 36 5.08 3.69 12.82
C LEU A 36 3.72 3.05 13.14
N ASN A 37 2.67 3.62 12.56
CA ASN A 37 1.34 3.00 12.52
C ASN A 37 1.26 1.99 11.35
N ASP A 38 0.17 1.23 11.29
CA ASP A 38 -0.03 0.21 10.24
C ASP A 38 0.04 0.78 8.82
N THR A 39 -0.46 2.01 8.60
CA THR A 39 -0.39 2.69 7.30
C THR A 39 1.06 2.88 6.84
N PHE A 40 1.94 3.38 7.72
CA PHE A 40 3.34 3.61 7.37
C PHE A 40 4.14 2.30 7.31
N TRP A 41 3.81 1.32 8.13
CA TRP A 41 4.40 -0.01 7.98
C TRP A 41 4.05 -0.66 6.64
N ARG A 42 2.78 -0.59 6.23
CA ARG A 42 2.34 -1.05 4.91
C ARG A 42 3.09 -0.35 3.79
N TRP A 43 3.33 0.95 3.95
CA TRP A 43 4.13 1.72 3.01
C TRP A 43 5.59 1.28 2.94
N GLU A 44 6.24 1.01 4.08
CA GLU A 44 7.63 0.53 4.10
C GLU A 44 7.80 -0.78 3.33
N PHE A 45 6.84 -1.70 3.40
CA PHE A 45 6.85 -2.91 2.59
C PHE A 45 6.51 -2.63 1.12
N LEU A 46 5.48 -1.83 0.83
CA LEU A 46 5.06 -1.54 -0.54
C LEU A 46 6.14 -0.82 -1.35
N ARG A 47 6.77 0.21 -0.78
CA ARG A 47 7.77 1.04 -1.46
C ARG A 47 9.05 0.29 -1.84
N ARG A 48 9.27 -0.89 -1.26
CA ARG A 48 10.39 -1.81 -1.56
C ARG A 48 10.10 -2.81 -2.65
N ARG A 49 8.85 -2.92 -3.10
CA ARG A 49 8.51 -3.84 -4.18
C ARG A 49 9.05 -3.32 -5.51
N ALA A 50 9.74 -4.20 -6.24
CA ALA A 50 10.32 -3.86 -7.53
C ALA A 50 9.25 -3.39 -8.54
N ASP A 51 8.08 -4.04 -8.54
CA ASP A 51 6.98 -3.66 -9.44
C ASP A 51 6.42 -2.27 -9.13
N TYR A 52 6.35 -1.88 -7.86
CA TYR A 52 5.92 -0.55 -7.45
C TYR A 52 6.90 0.53 -7.90
N ARG A 53 8.21 0.31 -7.71
CA ARG A 53 9.25 1.25 -8.14
C ARG A 53 9.26 1.44 -9.65
N GLN A 54 9.16 0.34 -10.41
CA GLN A 54 9.08 0.38 -11.87
C GLN A 54 7.84 1.15 -12.37
N ASP A 55 6.68 0.92 -11.76
CA ASP A 55 5.47 1.67 -12.11
C ASP A 55 5.63 3.15 -11.74
N TRP A 56 6.18 3.47 -10.57
CA TRP A 56 6.45 4.86 -10.22
C TRP A 56 7.36 5.54 -11.24
N GLU A 57 8.51 4.94 -11.55
CA GLU A 57 9.48 5.41 -12.56
C GLU A 57 8.83 5.64 -13.93
N LYS A 58 7.94 4.74 -14.33
CA LYS A 58 7.20 4.82 -15.59
C LYS A 58 6.23 6.00 -15.67
N TYR A 59 5.58 6.37 -14.56
CA TYR A 59 4.46 7.34 -14.58
C TYR A 59 4.78 8.73 -13.99
N TYR A 60 5.83 8.89 -13.18
CA TYR A 60 6.04 10.17 -12.47
C TYR A 60 6.34 11.33 -13.43
N GLN A 61 7.17 11.12 -14.45
CA GLN A 61 7.64 12.20 -15.33
C GLN A 61 6.49 12.80 -16.14
N SER A 62 5.67 11.95 -16.77
CA SER A 62 4.51 12.39 -17.55
C SER A 62 3.42 13.04 -16.67
N THR A 63 3.27 12.57 -15.43
CA THR A 63 2.40 13.20 -14.43
C THR A 63 2.87 14.63 -14.13
N TYR A 64 4.16 14.81 -13.88
CA TYR A 64 4.76 16.10 -13.57
C TYR A 64 4.66 17.08 -14.75
N GLU A 65 5.01 16.63 -15.95
CA GLU A 65 4.92 17.44 -17.18
C GLU A 65 3.49 17.91 -17.45
N TYR A 66 2.50 17.03 -17.27
CA TYR A 66 1.09 17.42 -17.36
C TYR A 66 0.72 18.48 -16.33
N ASP A 67 1.15 18.31 -15.07
CA ASP A 67 0.83 19.26 -14.00
C ASP A 67 1.46 20.64 -14.28
N VAL A 68 2.69 20.67 -14.80
CA VAL A 68 3.36 21.89 -15.29
C VAL A 68 2.57 22.54 -16.44
N ALA A 69 2.14 21.74 -17.43
CA ALA A 69 1.38 22.24 -18.57
C ALA A 69 0.04 22.85 -18.13
N CYS A 70 -0.71 22.17 -17.25
CA CYS A 70 -1.97 22.68 -16.70
C CYS A 70 -1.79 23.95 -15.87
N ALA A 71 -0.69 24.06 -15.12
CA ALA A 71 -0.40 25.27 -14.33
C ALA A 71 -0.08 26.49 -15.21
N ASN A 72 0.55 26.26 -16.37
CA ASN A 72 0.92 27.30 -17.32
C ASN A 72 -0.19 27.66 -18.32
N ASP A 73 -1.24 26.83 -18.48
CA ASP A 73 -2.34 27.10 -19.39
C ASP A 73 -3.24 28.25 -18.87
N PRO A 74 -3.33 29.39 -19.59
CA PRO A 74 -4.19 30.51 -19.24
C PRO A 74 -5.67 30.15 -19.14
N LYS A 75 -6.13 29.13 -19.88
CA LYS A 75 -7.53 28.68 -19.92
C LYS A 75 -7.87 27.71 -18.79
N TYR A 76 -6.87 27.12 -18.12
CA TYR A 76 -7.12 26.19 -17.02
C TYR A 76 -7.71 26.95 -15.81
N PRO A 77 -8.86 26.53 -15.26
CA PRO A 77 -9.55 27.31 -14.24
C PRO A 77 -8.66 27.52 -13.01
N THR A 78 -8.56 28.77 -12.56
CA THR A 78 -7.66 29.19 -11.47
C THR A 78 -7.90 28.42 -10.17
N ARG A 79 -9.14 28.03 -9.88
CA ARG A 79 -9.48 27.19 -8.72
C ARG A 79 -8.85 25.79 -8.74
N TYR A 80 -8.42 25.31 -9.92
CA TYR A 80 -7.77 24.03 -10.11
C TYR A 80 -6.27 24.15 -10.42
N ARG A 81 -5.73 25.38 -10.55
CA ARG A 81 -4.28 25.59 -10.64
C ARG A 81 -3.66 25.27 -9.29
N LYS A 82 -3.40 23.98 -9.08
CA LYS A 82 -2.63 23.51 -7.94
C LYS A 82 -1.21 24.02 -8.08
N LYS A 83 -0.57 24.29 -6.94
CA LYS A 83 0.88 24.48 -6.91
C LYS A 83 1.52 23.20 -7.46
N VAL A 84 2.23 23.31 -8.58
CA VAL A 84 3.01 22.20 -9.11
C VAL A 84 4.08 21.84 -8.08
N VAL A 85 4.11 20.58 -7.69
CA VAL A 85 5.11 20.04 -6.76
C VAL A 85 6.08 19.16 -7.53
N SER A 86 7.37 19.24 -7.19
CA SER A 86 8.42 18.38 -7.78
C SER A 86 8.13 16.90 -7.47
N PRO A 87 8.55 15.94 -8.33
CA PRO A 87 8.49 14.50 -8.04
C PRO A 87 9.12 14.07 -6.70
N ASP A 88 10.08 14.82 -6.19
CA ASP A 88 10.74 14.57 -4.89
C ASP A 88 9.98 15.16 -3.69
N HIS A 89 8.89 15.88 -3.95
CA HIS A 89 8.08 16.46 -2.89
C HIS A 89 7.14 15.40 -2.28
N PRO A 90 6.98 15.29 -0.94
CA PRO A 90 6.13 14.28 -0.29
C PRO A 90 4.65 14.30 -0.69
N ALA A 91 4.18 15.43 -1.22
CA ALA A 91 2.82 15.59 -1.72
C ALA A 91 2.62 15.09 -3.16
N PHE A 92 3.70 14.85 -3.89
CA PHE A 92 3.63 14.38 -5.26
C PHE A 92 3.21 12.91 -5.28
N LYS A 93 2.26 12.59 -6.16
CA LYS A 93 1.82 11.23 -6.44
C LYS A 93 1.73 11.06 -7.94
N ALA A 94 2.46 10.08 -8.50
CA ALA A 94 2.36 9.76 -9.91
C ALA A 94 0.95 9.21 -10.22
N ARG A 95 0.36 9.67 -11.34
CA ARG A 95 -0.94 9.18 -11.82
C ARG A 95 -0.73 7.92 -12.65
N MET A 96 -1.00 6.78 -12.03
CA MET A 96 -0.99 5.48 -12.68
C MET A 96 -2.43 4.99 -12.88
N PRO A 97 -2.82 4.57 -14.10
CA PRO A 97 -4.05 3.84 -14.33
C PRO A 97 -4.12 2.58 -13.46
N ASN A 98 -5.26 2.34 -12.83
CA ASN A 98 -5.49 1.20 -11.94
C ASN A 98 -4.58 1.12 -10.70
N SER A 99 -3.97 2.23 -10.27
CA SER A 99 -3.15 2.28 -9.04
C SER A 99 -3.95 1.89 -7.79
N LEU A 100 -5.23 2.23 -7.79
CA LEU A 100 -6.16 1.91 -6.72
C LEU A 100 -6.39 0.38 -6.64
N GLU A 101 -6.61 -0.29 -7.77
CA GLU A 101 -6.77 -1.75 -7.88
C GLU A 101 -5.50 -2.52 -7.56
N LYS A 102 -4.35 -2.04 -8.05
CA LYS A 102 -3.08 -2.74 -7.89
C LYS A 102 -2.43 -2.55 -6.53
N TYR A 103 -2.49 -1.33 -5.99
CA TYR A 103 -1.72 -0.93 -4.80
C TYR A 103 -2.57 -0.37 -3.68
N HIS A 104 -3.89 -0.25 -3.87
CA HIS A 104 -4.79 0.33 -2.88
C HIS A 104 -4.43 1.80 -2.58
N LEU A 105 -3.94 2.53 -3.58
CA LEU A 105 -3.57 3.94 -3.47
C LEU A 105 -4.18 4.73 -4.63
N SER A 106 -4.74 5.90 -4.36
CA SER A 106 -5.24 6.86 -5.37
C SER A 106 -4.15 7.48 -6.28
N GLY A 107 -2.89 7.12 -6.08
CA GLY A 107 -1.73 7.52 -6.88
C GLY A 107 -0.46 6.95 -6.25
N LEU A 108 0.68 7.08 -6.92
CA LEU A 108 1.94 6.49 -6.44
C LEU A 108 2.85 7.55 -5.80
N PRO A 109 2.93 7.66 -4.46
CA PRO A 109 4.01 8.41 -3.83
C PRO A 109 5.39 7.96 -4.28
N ASN A 110 6.36 8.86 -4.20
CA ASN A 110 7.76 8.54 -4.49
C ASN A 110 8.30 7.51 -3.47
N PRO A 111 8.76 6.32 -3.90
CA PRO A 111 9.21 5.25 -3.01
C PRO A 111 10.47 5.61 -2.19
N ALA A 112 11.21 6.65 -2.59
CA ALA A 112 12.35 7.18 -1.83
C ALA A 112 11.92 7.98 -0.58
N ILE A 113 10.64 8.37 -0.49
CA ILE A 113 10.11 9.16 0.63
C ILE A 113 9.51 8.22 1.67
N SER A 114 10.09 8.19 2.86
CA SER A 114 9.60 7.34 3.98
C SER A 114 8.25 7.79 4.54
N LYS A 115 7.94 9.09 4.46
CA LYS A 115 6.70 9.68 4.99
C LYS A 115 6.00 10.57 3.95
N PRO A 116 5.35 9.97 2.93
CA PRO A 116 4.59 10.75 1.96
C PRO A 116 3.38 11.43 2.61
N TRP A 117 3.03 12.61 2.10
CA TRP A 117 1.93 13.40 2.65
C TRP A 117 0.58 12.83 2.19
N MET A 118 -0.38 12.76 3.12
CA MET A 118 -1.72 12.20 2.89
C MET A 118 -1.65 10.79 2.32
N LEU A 119 -0.73 9.98 2.86
CA LEU A 119 -0.71 8.55 2.62
C LEU A 119 -1.98 7.94 3.24
N SER A 120 -2.82 7.40 2.38
CA SER A 120 -4.02 6.67 2.76
C SER A 120 -4.09 5.48 1.82
N PHE A 121 -4.15 4.28 2.39
CA PHE A 121 -4.50 3.11 1.61
C PHE A 121 -6.00 3.10 1.49
N ASP A 122 -6.47 3.38 0.28
CA ASP A 122 -7.88 3.23 -0.04
C ASP A 122 -8.18 1.76 0.06
N ALA A 123 -9.21 1.43 0.82
CA ALA A 123 -9.59 0.05 1.03
C ALA A 123 -10.25 -0.47 -0.25
N ASN A 124 -9.41 -0.80 -1.23
CA ASN A 124 -9.86 -1.23 -2.53
C ASN A 124 -10.20 -2.71 -2.46
N TYR A 125 -11.30 -3.00 -1.78
CA TYR A 125 -12.01 -4.24 -2.03
C TYR A 125 -12.44 -4.15 -3.49
N GLY A 126 -12.16 -5.18 -4.29
CA GLY A 126 -12.69 -5.22 -5.65
C GLY A 126 -14.15 -4.79 -5.63
N ARG A 127 -14.59 -4.03 -6.63
CA ARG A 127 -16.03 -3.86 -6.83
C ARG A 127 -16.61 -5.27 -6.99
N ILE A 128 -17.20 -5.80 -5.93
CA ILE A 128 -18.01 -7.00 -6.06
C ILE A 128 -19.33 -6.51 -6.60
N TYR A 129 -19.48 -6.67 -7.91
CA TYR A 129 -20.77 -6.49 -8.56
C TYR A 129 -21.67 -7.64 -8.11
N PHE A 130 -22.73 -7.32 -7.38
CA PHE A 130 -23.70 -8.33 -6.96
C PHE A 130 -24.85 -8.37 -7.96
N GLY A 131 -24.99 -9.51 -8.64
CA GLY A 131 -26.20 -9.86 -9.38
C GLY A 131 -26.06 -11.18 -10.12
N GLN A 132 -26.91 -12.15 -9.76
CA GLN A 132 -27.31 -13.21 -10.68
C GLN A 132 -28.83 -13.28 -10.69
N GLY A 133 -29.39 -13.06 -11.87
CA GLY A 133 -30.82 -13.04 -12.13
C GLY A 133 -31.13 -12.29 -13.43
N PRO A 134 -32.29 -12.54 -14.07
CA PRO A 134 -32.68 -11.87 -15.30
C PRO A 134 -32.65 -10.33 -15.18
N ASP A 135 -32.98 -9.81 -14.00
CA ASP A 135 -33.06 -8.36 -13.72
C ASP A 135 -31.69 -7.67 -13.67
N TRP A 136 -30.61 -8.41 -13.38
CA TRP A 136 -29.24 -7.87 -13.41
C TRP A 136 -28.75 -7.69 -14.84
N LEU A 137 -29.04 -8.65 -15.74
CA LEU A 137 -28.80 -8.51 -17.17
C LEU A 137 -29.65 -7.39 -17.81
N GLY A 138 -30.71 -6.96 -17.12
CA GLY A 138 -31.60 -5.86 -17.52
C GLY A 138 -31.20 -4.46 -17.04
N GLY A 139 -30.06 -4.30 -16.35
CA GLY A 139 -29.59 -2.99 -15.87
C GLY A 139 -30.19 -2.55 -14.54
N GLY A 140 -30.22 -3.45 -13.54
CA GLY A 140 -30.58 -3.10 -12.16
C GLY A 140 -29.74 -1.97 -11.55
N GLU A 141 -30.28 -1.32 -10.52
CA GLU A 141 -29.64 -0.18 -9.84
C GLU A 141 -28.34 -0.61 -9.13
N GLU A 142 -27.23 0.06 -9.45
CA GLU A 142 -25.93 -0.18 -8.81
C GLU A 142 -25.90 0.49 -7.43
N ILE A 143 -25.82 -0.31 -6.36
CA ILE A 143 -25.67 0.18 -5.00
C ILE A 143 -24.20 0.06 -4.59
N SER A 144 -23.54 1.20 -4.37
CA SER A 144 -22.19 1.25 -3.83
C SER A 144 -22.22 1.12 -2.30
N LEU A 145 -21.49 0.14 -1.75
CA LEU A 145 -21.34 -0.07 -0.31
C LEU A 145 -19.89 0.17 0.13
N CYS A 146 -19.70 0.99 1.16
CA CYS A 146 -18.40 1.16 1.83
C CYS A 146 -18.31 0.22 3.04
N LEU A 147 -17.55 -0.87 2.93
CA LEU A 147 -17.30 -1.81 4.02
C LEU A 147 -15.90 -1.61 4.62
N SER A 148 -15.70 -1.97 5.89
CA SER A 148 -14.37 -2.00 6.51
C SER A 148 -13.63 -3.31 6.19
N GLU A 149 -12.38 -3.42 6.59
CA GLU A 149 -11.56 -4.58 6.24
C GLU A 149 -12.12 -5.88 6.79
N TRP A 150 -11.98 -6.94 5.98
CA TRP A 150 -12.48 -8.28 6.29
C TRP A 150 -14.00 -8.34 6.49
N ARG A 151 -14.75 -7.38 5.91
CA ARG A 151 -16.21 -7.41 5.87
C ARG A 151 -16.72 -7.56 4.45
N VAL A 152 -17.79 -8.32 4.32
CA VAL A 152 -18.50 -8.61 3.08
C VAL A 152 -19.99 -8.30 3.28
N ALA A 153 -20.66 -7.85 2.24
CA ALA A 153 -22.12 -7.71 2.23
C ALA A 153 -22.69 -8.78 1.29
N ALA A 154 -23.78 -9.43 1.72
CA ALA A 154 -24.55 -10.35 0.90
C ALA A 154 -25.99 -9.83 0.82
N ILE A 155 -26.56 -9.84 -0.38
CA ILE A 155 -27.94 -9.42 -0.62
C ILE A 155 -28.81 -10.68 -0.70
N PHE A 156 -29.89 -10.71 0.07
CA PHE A 156 -30.83 -11.83 0.11
C PHE A 156 -32.18 -11.43 -0.49
N ASP A 157 -32.76 -12.32 -1.28
CA ASP A 157 -34.13 -12.20 -1.76
C ASP A 157 -35.08 -12.78 -0.70
N ILE A 158 -35.78 -11.91 0.03
CA ILE A 158 -36.73 -12.29 1.07
C ILE A 158 -37.98 -12.99 0.53
N LYS A 159 -38.22 -12.96 -0.79
CA LYS A 159 -39.31 -13.71 -1.44
C LYS A 159 -38.96 -15.19 -1.63
N LYS A 160 -37.69 -15.57 -1.42
CA LYS A 160 -37.20 -16.95 -1.52
C LYS A 160 -36.81 -17.48 -0.13
N PRO A 161 -36.80 -18.81 0.09
CA PRO A 161 -36.29 -19.38 1.32
C PRO A 161 -34.87 -18.90 1.62
N LEU A 162 -34.60 -18.49 2.86
CA LEU A 162 -33.30 -17.93 3.25
C LEU A 162 -32.20 -18.99 3.38
N SER A 163 -32.51 -20.20 3.84
CA SER A 163 -31.49 -21.22 4.12
C SER A 163 -30.61 -21.56 2.91
N PRO A 164 -31.16 -21.85 1.71
CA PRO A 164 -30.33 -22.14 0.54
C PRO A 164 -29.44 -20.96 0.10
N GLN A 165 -29.91 -19.73 0.34
CA GLN A 165 -29.14 -18.53 0.02
C GLN A 165 -27.95 -18.36 0.99
N LEU A 166 -28.17 -18.62 2.28
CA LEU A 166 -27.12 -18.60 3.30
C LEU A 166 -26.07 -19.69 3.07
N ASP A 167 -26.50 -20.91 2.71
CA ASP A 167 -25.60 -22.02 2.42
C ASP A 167 -24.69 -21.74 1.23
N LYS A 168 -25.23 -21.11 0.17
CA LYS A 168 -24.45 -20.66 -0.98
C LYS A 168 -23.43 -19.60 -0.59
N VAL A 169 -23.86 -18.52 0.08
CA VAL A 169 -22.95 -17.44 0.51
C VAL A 169 -21.85 -17.99 1.41
N LYS A 170 -22.17 -18.91 2.32
CA LYS A 170 -21.18 -19.58 3.15
C LYS A 170 -20.14 -20.34 2.32
N THR A 171 -20.59 -21.09 1.32
CA THR A 171 -19.70 -21.86 0.42
C THR A 171 -18.77 -20.94 -0.35
N ASP A 172 -19.33 -19.91 -0.98
CA ASP A 172 -18.59 -18.92 -1.76
C ASP A 172 -17.56 -18.19 -0.87
N LEU A 173 -17.94 -17.78 0.35
CA LEU A 173 -17.03 -17.12 1.29
C LEU A 173 -15.91 -18.03 1.80
N LEU A 174 -16.19 -19.32 2.01
CA LEU A 174 -15.16 -20.28 2.42
C LEU A 174 -14.16 -20.54 1.29
N GLU A 175 -14.64 -20.69 0.06
CA GLU A 175 -13.78 -20.80 -1.12
C GLU A 175 -12.92 -19.54 -1.27
N TRP A 176 -13.51 -18.36 -1.09
CA TRP A 176 -12.79 -17.10 -1.17
C TRP A 176 -11.75 -16.95 -0.06
N GLN A 177 -12.08 -17.37 1.17
CA GLN A 177 -11.16 -17.40 2.30
C GLN A 177 -9.98 -18.35 2.02
N GLU A 178 -10.23 -19.54 1.48
CA GLU A 178 -9.18 -20.51 1.13
C GLU A 178 -8.25 -19.96 0.03
N HIS A 179 -8.81 -19.35 -1.02
CA HIS A 179 -8.06 -18.79 -2.14
C HIS A 179 -7.26 -17.53 -1.79
N GLN A 180 -7.84 -16.61 -1.03
CA GLN A 180 -7.24 -15.30 -0.75
C GLN A 180 -6.29 -15.33 0.45
N VAL A 181 -6.54 -16.21 1.43
CA VAL A 181 -5.90 -16.11 2.76
C VAL A 181 -5.19 -17.39 3.19
N GLY A 182 -5.56 -18.54 2.63
CA GLY A 182 -5.09 -19.84 3.11
C GLY A 182 -5.70 -20.24 4.47
N ARG A 183 -5.35 -21.44 4.97
CA ARG A 183 -6.09 -22.13 6.04
C ARG A 183 -5.98 -21.58 7.47
N ASN A 184 -5.28 -20.49 7.77
CA ASN A 184 -5.21 -19.97 9.15
C ASN A 184 -4.98 -18.47 9.22
N LEU A 185 -5.95 -17.75 9.78
CA LEU A 185 -5.96 -16.29 9.98
C LEU A 185 -5.53 -15.84 11.37
N ASP A 186 -4.94 -16.72 12.19
CA ASP A 186 -4.23 -16.28 13.40
C ASP A 186 -2.82 -15.78 13.04
N ARG A 187 -2.75 -14.77 12.17
CA ARG A 187 -1.53 -13.99 12.00
C ARG A 187 -1.46 -12.99 13.13
N ARG A 188 -0.88 -13.39 14.26
CA ARG A 188 -0.39 -12.39 15.23
C ARG A 188 0.50 -11.42 14.46
N LYS A 189 0.20 -10.12 14.56
CA LYS A 189 1.09 -9.06 14.07
C LYS A 189 2.40 -9.15 14.85
N SER A 190 3.38 -9.87 14.29
CA SER A 190 4.75 -9.89 14.81
C SER A 190 5.47 -8.61 14.38
N ARG A 191 4.99 -7.46 14.86
CA ARG A 191 5.57 -6.14 14.52
C ARG A 191 7.05 -6.08 14.88
N ASP A 192 7.43 -6.78 15.93
CA ASP A 192 8.81 -6.89 16.42
C ASP A 192 9.76 -7.44 15.34
N GLU A 193 9.26 -8.25 14.42
CA GLU A 193 10.05 -8.83 13.32
C GLU A 193 10.02 -7.99 12.03
N TRP A 194 9.18 -6.95 11.94
CA TRP A 194 8.98 -6.23 10.68
C TRP A 194 10.25 -5.50 10.22
N ALA A 195 11.02 -4.92 11.15
CA ALA A 195 12.31 -4.34 10.82
C ALA A 195 13.29 -5.40 10.25
N LEU A 196 13.29 -6.61 10.81
CA LEU A 196 14.09 -7.72 10.29
C LEU A 196 13.63 -8.13 8.88
N TYR A 197 12.32 -8.21 8.63
CA TYR A 197 11.80 -8.49 7.30
C TYR A 197 12.23 -7.45 6.26
N LEU A 198 12.18 -6.15 6.60
CA LEU A 198 12.65 -5.09 5.70
C LEU A 198 14.16 -5.22 5.40
N ARG A 199 14.98 -5.54 6.42
CA ARG A 199 16.42 -5.77 6.25
C ARG A 199 16.70 -6.95 5.31
N VAL A 200 15.94 -8.03 5.45
CA VAL A 200 16.04 -9.18 4.55
C VAL A 200 15.68 -8.78 3.12
N LEU A 201 14.58 -8.05 2.91
CA LEU A 201 14.20 -7.56 1.57
C LEU A 201 15.30 -6.70 0.94
N ASP A 202 15.86 -5.75 1.69
CA ASP A 202 16.90 -4.84 1.21
C ASP A 202 18.22 -5.59 0.91
N GLY A 203 18.60 -6.56 1.76
CA GLY A 203 19.78 -7.39 1.52
C GLY A 203 19.65 -8.24 0.25
N VAL A 204 18.47 -8.83 0.01
CA VAL A 204 18.19 -9.63 -1.19
C VAL A 204 18.16 -8.75 -2.45
N GLU A 205 17.58 -7.55 -2.36
CA GLU A 205 17.56 -6.60 -3.47
C GLU A 205 18.98 -6.18 -3.90
N LEU A 206 19.91 -6.07 -2.94
CA LEU A 206 21.32 -5.81 -3.21
C LEU A 206 22.09 -7.03 -3.77
N GLY A 207 21.41 -8.16 -4.00
CA GLY A 207 22.01 -9.38 -4.53
C GLY A 207 22.84 -10.17 -3.51
N ILE A 208 22.70 -9.88 -2.21
CA ILE A 208 23.41 -10.60 -1.16
C ILE A 208 22.82 -12.01 -1.02
N PRO A 209 23.64 -13.08 -1.02
CA PRO A 209 23.15 -14.44 -0.84
C PRO A 209 22.48 -14.64 0.53
N PHE A 210 21.45 -15.49 0.59
CA PHE A 210 20.71 -15.77 1.82
C PHE A 210 21.60 -16.23 2.97
N ARG A 211 22.58 -17.10 2.71
CA ARG A 211 23.57 -17.53 3.72
C ARG A 211 24.27 -16.33 4.37
N GLU A 212 24.71 -15.36 3.58
CA GLU A 212 25.46 -14.21 4.09
C GLU A 212 24.55 -13.28 4.90
N ILE A 213 23.31 -13.08 4.46
CA ILE A 213 22.30 -12.35 5.23
C ILE A 213 22.06 -13.05 6.58
N GLY A 214 21.96 -14.38 6.60
CA GLY A 214 21.71 -15.15 7.81
C GLY A 214 22.87 -15.06 8.80
N CYS A 215 24.11 -15.21 8.32
CA CYS A 215 25.30 -15.06 9.16
C CYS A 215 25.40 -13.64 9.74
N ARG A 216 25.10 -12.60 8.95
CA ARG A 216 25.25 -11.20 9.39
C ARG A 216 24.11 -10.72 10.28
N LEU A 217 22.86 -11.11 9.99
CA LEU A 217 21.69 -10.61 10.71
C LEU A 217 21.34 -11.44 11.94
N LEU A 218 21.58 -12.75 11.90
CA LEU A 218 21.12 -13.70 12.91
C LEU A 218 22.25 -14.44 13.61
N ASP A 219 23.51 -14.16 13.25
CA ASP A 219 24.71 -14.82 13.80
C ASP A 219 24.68 -16.36 13.69
N ILE A 220 24.03 -16.87 12.63
CA ILE A 220 23.97 -18.31 12.35
C ILE A 220 25.24 -18.73 11.62
N GLN A 221 26.02 -19.63 12.21
CA GLN A 221 27.32 -20.07 11.68
C GLN A 221 27.22 -21.21 10.65
N GLU A 222 26.10 -21.93 10.63
CA GLU A 222 25.88 -23.04 9.70
C GLU A 222 25.16 -22.56 8.44
N ASP A 223 25.84 -22.60 7.30
CA ASP A 223 25.40 -22.01 6.03
C ASP A 223 24.00 -22.50 5.60
N ASP A 224 23.73 -23.80 5.66
CA ASP A 224 22.44 -24.38 5.25
C ASP A 224 21.29 -23.90 6.14
N VAL A 225 21.54 -23.76 7.45
CA VAL A 225 20.55 -23.27 8.42
C VAL A 225 20.31 -21.78 8.23
N ALA A 226 21.37 -21.01 8.00
CA ALA A 226 21.30 -19.57 7.71
C ALA A 226 20.47 -19.32 6.44
N GLU A 227 20.77 -20.05 5.36
CA GLU A 227 20.07 -19.95 4.09
C GLU A 227 18.60 -20.31 4.21
N ALA A 228 18.27 -21.46 4.83
CA ALA A 228 16.89 -21.89 5.02
C ALA A 228 16.08 -20.89 5.86
N ARG A 229 16.69 -20.32 6.91
CA ARG A 229 16.03 -19.33 7.77
C ARG A 229 15.76 -18.02 7.02
N ILE A 230 16.73 -17.50 6.27
CA ILE A 230 16.52 -16.28 5.49
C ILE A 230 15.52 -16.50 4.36
N ALA A 231 15.53 -17.66 3.68
CA ALA A 231 14.53 -18.00 2.68
C ALA A 231 13.10 -17.94 3.25
N GLN A 232 12.91 -18.44 4.46
CA GLN A 232 11.63 -18.37 5.17
C GLN A 232 11.23 -16.93 5.49
N LEU A 233 12.14 -16.14 6.07
CA LEU A 233 11.89 -14.73 6.42
C LEU A 233 11.59 -13.89 5.16
N TYR A 234 12.32 -14.12 4.07
CA TYR A 234 12.09 -13.46 2.78
C TYR A 234 10.70 -13.80 2.23
N LYS A 235 10.31 -15.08 2.25
CA LYS A 235 8.96 -15.51 1.84
C LYS A 235 7.87 -14.82 2.66
N GLN A 236 8.05 -14.72 3.98
CA GLN A 236 7.12 -14.02 4.87
C GLN A 236 7.06 -12.52 4.56
N ALA A 237 8.21 -11.88 4.37
CA ALA A 237 8.31 -10.46 4.02
C ALA A 237 7.61 -10.15 2.68
N CYS A 238 7.83 -10.97 1.66
CA CYS A 238 7.12 -10.88 0.38
C CYS A 238 5.60 -11.01 0.57
N GLN A 239 5.15 -11.97 1.38
CA GLN A 239 3.71 -12.13 1.66
C GLN A 239 3.11 -10.91 2.36
N ILE A 240 3.82 -10.30 3.32
CA ILE A 240 3.36 -9.06 3.99
C ILE A 240 3.30 -7.89 3.00
N SER A 241 4.25 -7.81 2.06
CA SER A 241 4.26 -6.75 1.03
C SER A 241 3.10 -6.83 0.03
N LEU A 242 2.52 -8.03 -0.13
CA LEU A 242 1.34 -8.28 -0.97
C LEU A 242 0.05 -8.19 -0.16
N HIS A 243 0.03 -8.80 1.01
CA HIS A 243 -1.13 -8.97 1.89
C HIS A 243 -0.79 -8.49 3.30
N PHE A 244 -0.77 -7.17 3.46
CA PHE A 244 -0.44 -6.56 4.73
C PHE A 244 -1.49 -6.92 5.80
N PRO A 245 -1.08 -7.41 6.99
CA PRO A 245 -2.03 -7.83 8.03
C PRO A 245 -2.65 -6.62 8.73
N VAL A 246 -3.97 -6.65 8.95
CA VAL A 246 -4.73 -5.58 9.62
C VAL A 246 -5.37 -6.04 10.92
#